data_AF-A0A0D8ZWP7-F1
#
_entry.id   AF-A0A0D8ZWP7-F1
#
_cell.length_a   1.000
_cell.length_b   1.000
_cell.length_c   1.000
_cell.angle_alpha   90.00
_cell.angle_beta   90.00
_cell.angle_gamma   90.00
#
_symmetry.space_group_name_H-M   'P 1'
#
loop_
_entity.id
_entity.type
_entity.pdbx_description
1 polymer ?
#
loop_
_entity_poly.entity_id
_entity_poly.type
_entity_poly.pdbx_seq_one_letter_code
_entity_poly.pdbx_strand_id
1 'polypeptide(L)'
;MPRYRIVVIGESVLEVQRVSRCCLAQGIEVFPYYGVPSPEEISLFSPHLTILCSLPNSNYPQIDSACVVWSEQPINSHLHVISNMTELYNMLQSLQN
;
A
#
# COMPACT_ATOMS: atom_id res chain seq x y z
N MET A 1 -8.88 5.34 20.00
CA MET A 1 -8.30 6.10 18.87
C MET A 1 -8.68 5.38 17.58
N PRO A 2 -8.95 6.08 16.48
CA PRO A 2 -9.21 5.44 15.19
C PRO A 2 -7.99 4.60 14.78
N ARG A 3 -8.21 3.38 14.27
CA ARG A 3 -7.13 2.55 13.75
C ARG A 3 -6.62 3.17 12.45
N TYR A 4 -5.31 3.16 12.27
CA TYR A 4 -4.69 3.57 11.01
C TYR A 4 -5.17 2.60 9.91
N ARG A 5 -5.52 3.15 8.75
CA ARG A 5 -6.12 2.42 7.61
C ARG A 5 -5.20 2.44 6.42
N ILE A 6 -4.92 1.27 5.89
CA ILE A 6 -4.09 1.11 4.69
C ILE A 6 -4.87 0.34 3.63
N VAL A 7 -4.87 0.86 2.41
CA VAL A 7 -5.30 0.08 1.24
C VAL A 7 -4.05 -0.49 0.58
N VAL A 8 -4.05 -1.79 0.29
CA VAL A 8 -2.95 -2.47 -0.41
C VAL A 8 -3.47 -2.92 -1.77
N ILE A 9 -2.95 -2.32 -2.83
CA ILE A 9 -3.43 -2.51 -4.21
C ILE A 9 -2.40 -3.28 -5.01
N GLY A 10 -2.80 -4.30 -5.74
CA GLY A 10 -1.92 -4.98 -6.69
C GLY A 10 -2.60 -6.08 -7.47
N GLU A 11 -1.95 -6.56 -8.52
CA GLU A 11 -2.48 -7.65 -9.36
C GLU A 11 -2.08 -9.03 -8.80
N SER A 12 -0.92 -9.12 -8.15
CA SER A 12 -0.44 -10.37 -7.56
C SER A 12 -1.09 -10.64 -6.21
N VAL A 13 -1.95 -11.66 -6.15
CA VAL A 13 -2.62 -12.07 -4.91
C VAL A 13 -1.62 -12.37 -3.80
N LEU A 14 -0.55 -13.09 -4.13
CA LEU A 14 0.48 -13.48 -3.15
C LEU A 14 1.17 -12.26 -2.55
N GLU A 15 1.49 -11.27 -3.37
CA GLU A 15 2.21 -10.08 -2.95
C GLU A 15 1.33 -9.17 -2.09
N VAL A 16 0.11 -8.87 -2.55
CA VAL A 16 -0.88 -8.10 -1.81
C VAL A 16 -1.14 -8.74 -0.45
N GLN A 17 -1.32 -10.06 -0.39
CA GLN A 17 -1.50 -10.77 0.88
C GLN A 17 -0.27 -10.69 1.78
N ARG A 18 0.93 -10.81 1.23
CA ARG A 18 2.19 -10.75 2.01
C ARG A 18 2.37 -9.36 2.64
N VAL A 19 2.20 -8.29 1.87
CA VAL A 19 2.24 -6.90 2.34
C VAL A 19 1.12 -6.62 3.34
N SER A 20 -0.09 -7.10 3.05
CA SER A 20 -1.23 -6.95 3.95
C SER A 20 -1.00 -7.63 5.30
N ARG A 21 -0.42 -8.83 5.32
CA ARG A 21 -0.06 -9.53 6.56
C ARG A 21 0.95 -8.76 7.39
N CYS A 22 1.93 -8.12 6.75
CA CYS A 22 2.90 -7.27 7.45
C CYS A 22 2.20 -6.09 8.14
N CYS A 23 1.29 -5.42 7.42
CA CYS A 23 0.49 -4.31 7.95
C CYS A 23 -0.42 -4.76 9.11
N LEU A 24 -1.17 -5.86 8.93
CA LEU A 24 -2.04 -6.42 9.96
C LEU A 24 -1.28 -6.79 11.24
N ALA A 25 -0.04 -7.29 11.13
CA ALA A 25 0.80 -7.60 12.28
C ALA A 25 1.15 -6.36 13.13
N GLN A 26 1.03 -5.16 12.58
CA GLN A 26 1.18 -3.90 13.32
C GLN A 26 -0.13 -3.41 13.94
N GLY A 27 -1.23 -4.17 13.85
CA GLY A 27 -2.54 -3.73 14.35
C GLY A 27 -3.23 -2.67 13.48
N ILE A 28 -2.76 -2.50 12.24
CA ILE A 28 -3.33 -1.60 11.23
C ILE A 28 -4.57 -2.26 10.61
N GLU A 29 -5.57 -1.46 10.29
CA GLU A 29 -6.73 -1.89 9.51
C GLU A 29 -6.36 -1.91 8.02
N VAL A 30 -6.47 -3.07 7.37
CA VAL A 30 -5.94 -3.27 6.02
C VAL A 30 -7.05 -3.68 5.06
N PHE A 31 -7.12 -3.01 3.92
CA PHE A 31 -8.05 -3.27 2.84
C PHE A 31 -7.27 -3.73 1.59
N PRO A 32 -7.18 -5.05 1.34
CA PRO A 32 -6.58 -5.53 0.11
C PRO A 32 -7.52 -5.25 -1.07
N TYR A 33 -6.96 -4.74 -2.17
CA TYR A 33 -7.65 -4.50 -3.43
C TYR A 33 -6.87 -5.17 -4.56
N TYR A 34 -7.57 -5.94 -5.39
CA TYR A 34 -6.96 -6.66 -6.51
C TYR A 34 -7.40 -6.03 -7.83
N GLY A 35 -6.43 -5.56 -8.63
CA GLY A 35 -6.67 -4.84 -9.88
C GLY A 35 -6.46 -3.33 -9.76
N VAL A 36 -7.04 -2.56 -10.69
CA VAL A 36 -6.90 -1.09 -10.75
C VAL A 36 -8.21 -0.44 -10.27
N PRO A 37 -8.21 0.19 -9.07
CA PRO A 37 -9.39 0.87 -8.56
C PRO A 37 -9.56 2.24 -9.21
N SER A 38 -10.79 2.75 -9.21
CA SER A 38 -11.11 4.15 -9.42
C SER A 38 -10.80 5.01 -8.18
N PRO A 39 -10.61 6.34 -8.31
CA PRO A 39 -10.45 7.23 -7.16
C PRO A 39 -11.61 7.12 -6.16
N GLU A 40 -12.83 6.99 -6.67
CA GLU A 40 -14.04 6.87 -5.86
C GLU A 40 -14.01 5.60 -5.02
N GLU A 41 -13.63 4.46 -5.61
CA GLU A 41 -13.46 3.21 -4.86
C GLU A 41 -12.42 3.33 -3.76
N ILE A 42 -11.29 3.99 -4.00
CA ILE A 42 -10.27 4.23 -2.97
C ILE A 42 -10.80 5.13 -1.86
N SER A 43 -11.54 6.18 -2.21
CA SER A 43 -12.09 7.14 -1.25
C SER A 43 -13.06 6.49 -0.24
N LEU A 44 -13.80 5.44 -0.67
CA LEU A 44 -14.72 4.68 0.20
C LEU A 44 -14.02 4.04 1.40
N PHE A 45 -12.75 3.64 1.24
CA PHE A 45 -11.97 3.08 2.34
C PHE A 45 -11.41 4.15 3.29
N SER A 46 -11.39 5.41 2.85
CA SER A 46 -10.76 6.54 3.56
C SER A 46 -9.38 6.16 4.13
N PRO A 47 -8.43 5.69 3.28
CA PRO A 47 -7.12 5.27 3.75
C PRO A 47 -6.28 6.44 4.21
N HIS A 48 -5.44 6.19 5.21
CA HIS A 48 -4.38 7.12 5.60
C HIS A 48 -3.15 6.95 4.70
N LEU A 49 -2.92 5.73 4.21
CA LEU A 49 -1.85 5.39 3.27
C LEU A 49 -2.35 4.35 2.26
N THR A 50 -1.91 4.49 1.02
CA THR A 50 -2.06 3.46 -0.01
C THR A 50 -0.71 2.84 -0.35
N ILE A 51 -0.65 1.51 -0.41
CA ILE A 51 0.53 0.77 -0.84
C ILE A 51 0.23 0.10 -2.19
N LEU A 52 1.04 0.39 -3.20
CA LEU A 52 0.93 -0.18 -4.54
C LEU A 52 1.94 -1.31 -4.72
N CYS A 53 1.49 -2.55 -4.92
CA CYS A 53 2.33 -3.74 -5.10
C CYS A 53 2.62 -4.01 -6.59
N SER A 54 3.91 -4.04 -6.95
CA SER A 54 4.49 -4.40 -8.26
C SER A 54 3.60 -4.17 -9.48
N LEU A 55 3.72 -3.00 -10.10
CA LEU A 55 2.96 -2.68 -11.31
C LEU A 55 3.88 -2.34 -12.47
N PRO A 56 3.81 -3.13 -13.56
CA PRO A 56 4.66 -2.87 -14.70
C PRO A 56 4.36 -1.55 -15.42
N ASN A 57 3.10 -1.06 -15.42
CA ASN A 57 2.70 0.04 -16.34
C ASN A 57 1.39 0.79 -16.01
N SER A 58 0.81 0.68 -14.81
CA SER A 58 -0.55 1.18 -14.59
C SER A 58 -0.58 2.66 -14.22
N ASN A 59 -1.27 3.47 -15.02
CA ASN A 59 -1.79 4.78 -14.64
C ASN A 59 -2.72 4.60 -13.45
N TYR A 60 -2.18 4.69 -12.23
CA TYR A 60 -3.04 4.79 -11.07
C TYR A 60 -3.87 6.06 -11.15
N PRO A 61 -5.10 6.03 -10.63
CA PRO A 61 -5.83 7.27 -10.45
C PRO A 61 -5.02 8.22 -9.58
N GLN A 62 -5.30 9.51 -9.68
CA GLN A 62 -4.80 10.45 -8.68
C GLN A 62 -5.42 10.06 -7.34
N ILE A 63 -4.61 9.44 -6.49
CA ILE A 63 -4.98 9.05 -5.14
C ILE A 63 -4.62 10.23 -4.24
N ASP A 64 -5.62 10.84 -3.62
CA ASP A 64 -5.43 12.00 -2.74
C ASP A 64 -4.79 11.64 -1.38
N SER A 65 -4.70 10.35 -1.05
CA SER A 65 -4.00 9.86 0.15
C SER A 65 -2.50 9.69 -0.09
N ALA A 66 -1.70 9.71 0.97
CA ALA A 66 -0.28 9.34 0.89
C ALA A 66 -0.11 7.98 0.20
N CYS A 67 0.90 7.86 -0.66
CA CYS A 67 1.10 6.68 -1.50
C CYS A 67 2.56 6.22 -1.50
N VAL A 68 2.79 4.92 -1.35
CA VAL A 68 4.10 4.27 -1.47
C VAL A 68 4.00 3.09 -2.43
N VAL A 69 5.11 2.74 -3.05
CA VAL A 69 5.19 1.58 -3.94
C VAL A 69 5.98 0.48 -3.26
N TRP A 70 5.41 -0.71 -3.19
CA TRP A 70 6.10 -1.94 -2.84
C TRP A 70 6.61 -2.60 -4.12
N SER A 71 7.93 -2.80 -4.21
CA SER A 71 8.55 -3.54 -5.31
C SER A 71 9.87 -4.14 -4.88
N GLU A 72 9.98 -5.47 -4.92
CA GLU A 72 11.27 -6.16 -4.67
C GLU A 72 12.29 -5.92 -5.80
N GLN A 73 11.83 -5.40 -6.95
CA GLN A 73 12.69 -5.02 -8.07
C GLN A 73 12.90 -3.50 -8.12
N PRO A 74 14.07 -3.03 -8.62
CA PRO A 74 14.28 -1.61 -8.86
C PRO A 74 13.28 -1.10 -9.89
N ILE A 75 12.52 -0.07 -9.52
CA ILE A 75 11.58 0.60 -10.41
C ILE A 75 11.90 2.08 -10.45
N ASN A 76 11.76 2.68 -11.63
CA ASN A 76 11.88 4.12 -11.78
C ASN A 76 10.51 4.75 -11.45
N SER A 77 10.33 5.13 -10.20
CA SER A 77 9.10 5.75 -9.70
C SER A 77 9.42 7.09 -9.05
N HIS A 78 8.55 8.07 -9.26
CA HIS A 78 8.59 9.35 -8.52
C HIS A 78 8.05 9.22 -7.09
N LEU A 79 7.41 8.09 -6.76
CA LEU A 79 6.92 7.77 -5.43
C LEU A 79 8.01 7.10 -4.59
N HIS A 80 7.85 7.16 -3.26
CA HIS A 80 8.71 6.43 -2.35
C HIS A 80 8.55 4.91 -2.57
N VAL A 81 9.66 4.23 -2.85
CA VAL A 81 9.71 2.79 -3.12
C VAL A 81 10.22 2.06 -1.88
N ILE A 82 9.50 1.03 -1.48
CA ILE A 82 9.84 0.09 -0.41
C ILE A 82 10.18 -1.24 -1.07
N SER A 83 11.41 -1.71 -0.82
CA SER A 83 11.99 -2.83 -1.56
C SER A 83 12.00 -4.16 -0.79
N ASN A 84 11.81 -4.10 0.52
CA ASN A 84 11.86 -5.26 1.39
C ASN A 84 11.00 -5.09 2.65
N MET A 85 10.75 -6.21 3.32
CA MET A 85 9.83 -6.26 4.47
C MET A 85 10.34 -5.46 5.67
N THR A 86 11.66 -5.31 5.81
CA THR A 86 12.27 -4.53 6.90
C THR A 86 11.98 -3.04 6.72
N GLU A 87 12.12 -2.53 5.50
CA GLU A 87 11.76 -1.15 5.16
C GLU A 87 10.27 -0.89 5.37
N LEU A 88 9.42 -1.82 4.92
CA LEU A 88 7.97 -1.74 5.16
C LEU A 88 7.67 -1.68 6.65
N TYR A 89 8.24 -2.58 7.44
CA TYR A 89 8.05 -2.62 8.89
C TYR A 89 8.46 -1.31 9.57
N ASN A 90 9.64 -0.78 9.23
CA ASN A 90 10.15 0.46 9.82
C ASN A 90 9.26 1.67 9.48
N MET A 91 8.75 1.72 8.24
CA MET A 91 7.80 2.75 7.82
C MET A 91 6.48 2.64 8.57
N LEU A 92 5.93 1.44 8.73
CA LEU A 92 4.69 1.25 9.47
C LEU A 92 4.83 1.64 10.95
N GLN A 93 5.99 1.37 11.57
CA GLN A 93 6.29 1.78 12.93
C GLN A 93 6.36 3.30 13.09
N SER A 94 6.91 4.03 12.11
CA SER A 94 6.96 5.50 12.20
C SER A 94 5.58 6.16 12.07
N LEU A 95 4.62 5.51 11.42
CA LEU A 95 3.24 6.00 11.30
C LEU A 95 2.40 5.85 12.58
N GLN A 96 2.87 5.05 13.54
CA GLN A 96 2.17 4.76 14.78
C GLN A 96 2.70 5.53 16.01
N ASN A 97 3.84 6.22 15.85
CA ASN A 97 4.43 7.08 16.87
C ASN A 97 3.95 8.53 16.70
#